data_AF-A0A7Y5XV73-F1
#
_entry.id   AF-A0A7Y5XV73-F1
#
_cell.length_a   1.000
_cell.length_b   1.000
_cell.length_c   1.000
_cell.angle_alpha   90.00
_cell.angle_beta   90.00
_cell.angle_gamma   90.00
#
_symmetry.space_group_name_H-M   'P 1'
#
loop_
_entity.id
_entity.type
_entity.pdbx_description
1 polymer ?
#
loop_
_entity_poly.entity_id
_entity_poly.type
_entity_poly.pdbx_seq_one_letter_code
_entity_poly.pdbx_strand_id
1 'polypeptide(L)' 'MTAAETRTETEQERIVRWRAEELERAGYESTAASLLAGRSDVDLHYAIDLLRNGCAPELALQILL' A
#
# COMPACT_ATOMS: atom_id res chain seq x y z
N MET A 1 -24.28 -29.45 5.36
CA MET A 1 -22.87 -29.04 5.27
C MET A 1 -22.81 -27.92 4.25
N THR A 2 -22.64 -26.67 4.68
CA THR A 2 -22.50 -25.52 3.77
C THR A 2 -21.09 -25.50 3.21
N ALA A 3 -20.95 -25.69 1.90
CA ALA A 3 -19.69 -25.51 1.20
C ALA A 3 -19.24 -24.05 1.37
N ALA A 4 -18.10 -23.82 2.01
CA ALA A 4 -17.47 -22.52 2.01
C ALA A 4 -16.97 -22.25 0.57
N GLU A 5 -17.61 -21.33 -0.12
CA GLU A 5 -17.12 -20.86 -1.42
C GLU A 5 -15.83 -20.07 -1.21
N THR A 6 -14.70 -20.66 -1.58
CA THR A 6 -13.41 -19.95 -1.58
C THR A 6 -13.43 -18.90 -2.68
N ARG A 7 -13.74 -17.65 -2.34
CA ARG A 7 -13.62 -16.52 -3.27
C ARG A 7 -12.17 -16.44 -3.74
N THR A 8 -11.98 -16.55 -5.06
CA THR A 8 -10.67 -16.30 -5.67
C THR A 8 -10.42 -14.80 -5.72
N GLU A 9 -9.27 -14.39 -5.22
CA GLU A 9 -8.83 -12.99 -5.26
C GLU A 9 -8.61 -12.54 -6.71
N THR A 10 -9.12 -11.36 -7.04
CA THR A 10 -8.89 -10.69 -8.31
C THR A 10 -7.44 -10.24 -8.45
N GLU A 11 -6.98 -10.02 -9.67
CA GLU A 11 -5.65 -9.46 -9.91
C GLU A 11 -5.47 -8.08 -9.26
N GLN A 12 -6.52 -7.25 -9.28
CA GLN A 12 -6.51 -5.94 -8.64
C GLN A 12 -6.30 -6.04 -7.12
N GLU A 13 -6.99 -6.97 -6.45
CA GLU A 13 -6.81 -7.22 -5.02
C GLU A 13 -5.38 -7.69 -4.71
N ARG A 14 -4.81 -8.59 -5.54
CA ARG A 14 -3.40 -9.00 -5.43
C ARG A 14 -2.43 -7.83 -5.54
N ILE A 15 -2.67 -6.93 -6.50
CA ILE A 15 -1.82 -5.75 -6.72
C ILE A 15 -1.91 -4.80 -5.52
N VAL A 16 -3.11 -4.53 -5.00
CA VAL A 16 -3.29 -3.66 -3.84
C VAL A 16 -2.61 -4.24 -2.60
N ARG A 17 -2.74 -5.55 -2.36
CA ARG A 17 -2.06 -6.22 -1.26
C ARG A 17 -0.53 -6.14 -1.38
N TRP A 18 0.00 -6.43 -2.56
CA TRP A 18 1.44 -6.28 -2.83
C TRP A 18 1.92 -4.84 -2.62
N ARG A 19 1.15 -3.83 -3.09
CA ARG A 19 1.47 -2.41 -2.85
C ARG A 19 1.55 -2.08 -1.36
N ALA A 20 0.63 -2.59 -0.55
CA ALA A 20 0.64 -2.37 0.90
C ALA A 20 1.87 -3.00 1.55
N GLU A 21 2.18 -4.25 1.21
CA GLU A 21 3.38 -4.96 1.72
C GLU A 21 4.67 -4.20 1.37
N GLU A 22 4.80 -3.68 0.16
CA GLU A 22 6.00 -2.91 -0.24
C GLU A 22 6.11 -1.55 0.48
N LEU A 23 4.98 -0.89 0.75
CA LEU A 23 4.94 0.37 1.51
C LEU A 23 5.29 0.14 2.99
N GLU A 24 4.78 -0.92 3.61
CA GLU A 24 5.16 -1.31 4.98
C GLU A 24 6.66 -1.60 5.07
N ARG A 25 7.20 -2.33 4.10
CA ARG A 25 8.65 -2.61 4.02
C ARG A 25 9.50 -1.36 3.83
N ALA A 26 8.96 -0.32 3.18
CA ALA A 26 9.64 0.97 3.05
C ALA A 26 9.62 1.78 4.37
N GLY A 27 8.70 1.49 5.28
CA GLY A 27 8.62 2.11 6.61
C GLY A 27 7.33 2.88 6.88
N TYR A 28 6.31 2.78 6.03
CA TYR A 28 4.97 3.27 6.38
C TYR A 28 4.32 2.35 7.42
N GLU A 29 3.49 2.93 8.28
CA GLU A 29 2.61 2.16 9.17
C GLU A 29 1.53 1.44 8.36
N SER A 30 1.06 0.29 8.83
CA SER A 30 0.14 -0.60 8.09
C SER A 30 -1.15 0.08 7.63
N THR A 31 -1.74 0.96 8.46
CA THR A 31 -2.94 1.73 8.10
C THR A 31 -2.65 2.69 6.95
N ALA A 32 -1.52 3.39 7.02
CA ALA A 32 -1.08 4.33 5.98
C ALA A 32 -0.72 3.62 4.68
N ALA A 33 0.01 2.49 4.78
CA ALA A 33 0.36 1.65 3.65
C ALA A 33 -0.89 1.11 2.94
N SER A 34 -1.87 0.62 3.69
CA SER A 34 -3.15 0.14 3.15
C SER A 34 -3.93 1.25 2.43
N LEU A 35 -3.95 2.46 2.99
CA LEU A 35 -4.61 3.62 2.39
C LEU A 35 -3.96 4.00 1.05
N LEU A 36 -2.63 4.16 1.03
CA LEU A 36 -1.87 4.49 -0.19
C LEU A 36 -1.94 3.37 -1.24
N ALA A 37 -1.94 2.11 -0.81
CA ALA A 37 -2.02 0.97 -1.70
C ALA A 37 -3.32 0.92 -2.50
N GLY A 38 -4.44 1.30 -1.87
CA GLY A 38 -5.76 1.40 -2.53
C GLY A 38 -5.89 2.58 -3.50
N ARG A 39 -4.97 3.54 -3.45
CA ARG A 39 -4.94 4.72 -4.33
C ARG A 39 -4.12 4.44 -5.58
N SER A 40 -4.80 4.19 -6.70
CA SER A 40 -4.15 3.96 -8.00
C SER A 40 -3.56 5.24 -8.62
N ASP A 41 -3.96 6.41 -8.14
CA ASP A 41 -3.41 7.72 -8.51
C ASP A 41 -2.07 8.03 -7.83
N VAL A 42 -1.73 7.30 -6.76
CA VAL A 42 -0.44 7.43 -6.06
C VAL A 42 0.60 6.51 -6.71
N ASP A 43 1.70 7.11 -7.17
CA ASP A 43 2.86 6.37 -7.65
C ASP A 43 3.56 5.66 -6.46
N LEU A 44 3.65 4.32 -6.55
CA LEU A 44 4.25 3.49 -5.51
C LEU A 44 5.75 3.77 -5.34
N HIS A 45 6.47 3.93 -6.45
CA HIS A 45 7.92 4.14 -6.41
C HIS A 45 8.23 5.49 -5.78
N TYR A 46 7.47 6.53 -6.13
CA TYR A 46 7.61 7.85 -5.51
C TYR A 46 7.35 7.81 -4.01
N ALA A 47 6.29 7.13 -3.56
CA ALA A 47 5.98 6.97 -2.14
C ALA A 47 7.11 6.28 -1.36
N ILE A 48 7.73 5.24 -1.93
CA ILE A 48 8.87 4.52 -1.34
C ILE A 48 10.13 5.40 -1.33
N ASP A 49 10.39 6.13 -2.42
CA ASP A 49 11.58 6.95 -2.57
C ASP A 49 11.59 8.15 -1.61
N LEU A 50 10.42 8.67 -1.21
CA LEU A 50 10.34 9.68 -0.15
C LEU A 50 11.02 9.18 1.13
N LEU A 51 10.65 7.99 1.63
CA LEU A 51 11.23 7.42 2.86
C LEU A 51 12.70 7.05 2.67
N ARG A 52 13.08 6.47 1.52
CA ARG A 52 14.49 6.15 1.21
C ARG A 52 15.39 7.38 1.21
N ASN A 53 14.87 8.53 0.81
CA ASN A 53 15.58 9.80 0.83
C ASN A 53 15.55 10.51 2.21
N GLY A 54 15.01 9.85 3.24
CA GLY A 54 14.97 10.36 4.61
C GLY A 54 13.76 11.22 4.93
N CYS A 55 12.73 11.24 4.09
CA CYS A 55 11.45 11.88 4.43
C CYS A 55 10.79 11.12 5.59
N ALA A 56 10.31 11.85 6.59
CA ALA A 56 9.51 11.27 7.66
C ALA A 56 8.17 10.73 7.10
N PRO A 57 7.67 9.57 7.55
CA PRO A 57 6.42 8.98 7.06
C PRO A 57 5.22 9.94 7.14
N GLU A 58 5.13 10.73 8.21
CA GLU A 58 4.05 11.70 8.41
C GLU A 58 4.08 12.81 7.36
N LEU A 59 5.28 13.30 7.01
CA LEU A 59 5.47 14.31 5.97
C LEU A 59 5.20 13.71 4.59
N ALA A 60 5.63 12.48 4.34
CA ALA A 60 5.36 11.80 3.08
C ALA A 60 3.84 11.63 2.84
N LEU A 61 3.07 11.31 3.89
CA LEU A 61 1.61 11.26 3.79
C LEU A 61 0.99 12.60 3.44
N GLN A 62 1.50 13.71 3.98
CA GLN A 62 1.04 15.07 3.63
C GLN A 62 1.33 15.44 2.17
N ILE A 63 2.33 14.82 1.55
CA ILE A 63 2.66 15.04 0.13
C ILE A 63 1.73 14.23 -0.78
N LEU A 64 1.32 13.04 -0.34
CA LEU A 64 0.64 12.03 -1.17
C LEU A 64 -0.90 12.03 -1.04
N LEU A 65 -1.46 12.58 0.05
CA LEU A 65 -2.89 12.50 0.40
C LEU A 65 -3.55 13.88 0.45
#